data_AF-A0A380HLK0-F1
#
_entry.id   AF-A0A380HLK0-F1
#
_cell.length_a   1.000
_cell.length_b   1.000
_cell.length_c   1.000
_cell.angle_alpha   90.00
_cell.angle_beta   90.00
_cell.angle_gamma   90.00
#
_symmetry.space_group_name_H-M   'P 1'
#
loop_
_entity.id
_entity.type
_entity.pdbx_description
1 polymer ?
#
loop_
_entity_poly.entity_id
_entity_poly.type
_entity_poly.pdbx_seq_one_letter_code
_entity_poly.pdbx_strand_id
1 'polypeptide(L)'
;MTNHIHSAVASQLYDLFDDTKYELSELNQSKQLVLNGPDNKLIKRGLDISYLQGQKKAIDAIDSILKNDSDDAAFKLNFTEFSTQVIKSFESSAAKFKSLALPTEDYDVVLAHHYSLMGQKLIIDTVHTTILNQTF
;
A
#
# COMPACT_ATOMS: atom_id res chain seq x y z
N MET A 1 0.51 29.61 -11.83
CA MET A 1 0.37 28.18 -12.16
C MET A 1 -0.74 27.66 -11.28
N THR A 2 -1.79 27.11 -11.86
CA THR A 2 -2.93 26.59 -11.10
C THR A 2 -2.49 25.26 -10.51
N ASN A 3 -2.28 25.21 -9.19
CA ASN A 3 -1.96 23.98 -8.48
C ASN A 3 -3.18 23.06 -8.57
N HIS A 4 -3.05 21.95 -9.28
CA HIS A 4 -4.13 20.99 -9.46
C HIS A 4 -3.71 19.68 -8.81
N ILE A 5 -3.88 19.59 -7.48
CA ILE A 5 -3.51 18.42 -6.69
C ILE A 5 -4.19 17.18 -7.23
N HIS A 6 -5.46 17.30 -7.62
CA HIS A 6 -6.18 16.25 -8.34
C HIS A 6 -5.41 15.70 -9.55
N SER A 7 -4.96 16.56 -10.47
CA SER A 7 -4.26 16.07 -11.67
C SER A 7 -2.90 15.46 -11.36
N ALA A 8 -2.16 16.03 -10.40
CA ALA A 8 -0.84 15.54 -10.01
C ALA A 8 -0.94 14.16 -9.35
N VAL A 9 -1.88 14.02 -8.41
CA VAL A 9 -2.14 12.74 -7.73
C VAL A 9 -2.72 11.72 -8.72
N ALA A 10 -3.66 12.09 -9.58
CA ALA A 10 -4.22 11.17 -10.57
C ALA A 10 -3.13 10.61 -11.50
N SER A 11 -2.24 11.47 -12.01
CA SER A 11 -1.10 11.02 -12.83
C SER A 11 -0.22 10.05 -12.05
N GLN A 12 0.13 10.39 -10.80
CA GLN A 12 0.97 9.54 -9.98
C GLN A 12 0.30 8.19 -9.66
N LEU A 13 -1.01 8.15 -9.44
CA LEU A 13 -1.73 6.90 -9.20
C LEU A 13 -1.72 5.97 -10.41
N TYR A 14 -1.73 6.51 -11.63
CA TYR A 14 -1.57 5.69 -12.84
C TYR A 14 -0.19 5.03 -12.90
N ASP A 15 0.88 5.80 -12.67
CA ASP A 15 2.25 5.26 -12.66
C ASP A 15 2.39 4.18 -11.57
N LEU A 16 1.92 4.46 -10.36
CA LEU A 16 1.95 3.50 -9.24
C LEU A 16 1.12 2.23 -9.55
N PHE A 17 -0.02 2.37 -10.21
CA PHE A 17 -0.85 1.23 -10.59
C PHE A 17 -0.14 0.32 -11.60
N ASP A 18 0.50 0.91 -12.61
CA ASP A 18 1.24 0.18 -13.64
C ASP A 18 2.45 -0.54 -13.03
N ASP A 19 3.19 0.11 -12.14
CA ASP A 19 4.30 -0.49 -11.40
C ASP A 19 3.84 -1.68 -10.54
N THR A 20 2.79 -1.49 -9.71
CA THR A 20 2.24 -2.58 -8.88
C THR A 20 1.76 -3.75 -9.75
N LYS A 21 1.12 -3.47 -10.89
CA LYS A 21 0.64 -4.49 -11.84
C LYS A 21 1.79 -5.24 -12.48
N TYR A 22 2.86 -4.54 -12.87
CA TYR A 22 4.07 -5.13 -13.40
C TYR A 22 4.72 -6.09 -12.39
N GLU A 23 4.93 -5.64 -11.15
CA GLU A 23 5.53 -6.47 -10.10
C GLU A 23 4.69 -7.73 -9.78
N LEU A 24 3.36 -7.59 -9.73
CA LEU A 24 2.46 -8.73 -9.56
C LEU A 24 2.55 -9.73 -10.73
N SER A 25 2.74 -9.24 -11.96
CA SER A 25 2.96 -10.08 -13.13
C SER A 25 4.28 -10.85 -13.03
N GLU A 26 5.37 -10.19 -12.65
CA GLU A 26 6.69 -10.82 -12.46
C GLU A 26 6.65 -11.92 -11.39
N LEU A 27 5.95 -11.67 -10.28
CA LEU A 27 5.68 -12.71 -9.29
C LEU A 27 4.92 -13.87 -9.94
N ASN A 28 3.87 -13.63 -10.73
CA ASN A 28 3.12 -14.73 -11.34
C ASN A 28 3.95 -15.56 -12.34
N GLN A 29 4.84 -14.93 -13.11
CA GLN A 29 5.72 -15.64 -14.05
C GLN A 29 6.72 -16.56 -13.34
N SER A 30 7.24 -16.13 -12.18
CA SER A 30 8.21 -16.91 -11.39
C SER A 30 7.57 -17.99 -10.48
N LYS A 31 6.24 -18.16 -10.52
CA LYS A 31 5.48 -19.02 -9.59
C LYS A 31 6.00 -20.46 -9.50
N GLN A 32 6.18 -21.14 -10.64
CA GLN A 32 6.57 -22.56 -10.66
C GLN A 32 7.98 -22.80 -10.08
N LEU A 33 8.90 -21.85 -10.28
CA LEU A 33 10.26 -21.93 -9.75
C LEU A 33 10.29 -21.76 -8.22
N VAL A 34 9.36 -20.98 -7.67
CA VAL A 34 9.28 -20.72 -6.23
C VAL A 34 8.54 -21.86 -5.51
N LEU A 35 7.47 -22.42 -6.09
CA LEU A 35 6.70 -23.51 -5.48
C LEU A 35 7.52 -24.78 -5.21
N ASN A 36 8.55 -25.03 -6.03
CA ASN A 36 9.47 -26.16 -5.86
C ASN A 36 10.78 -25.74 -5.16
N GLY A 37 10.87 -24.49 -4.69
CA GLY A 37 12.03 -23.93 -4.02
C GLY A 37 11.99 -24.14 -2.50
N PRO A 38 13.06 -23.72 -1.79
CA PRO A 38 13.09 -23.78 -0.33
C PRO A 38 12.03 -22.88 0.32
N ASP A 39 11.58 -23.26 1.52
CA ASP A 39 10.47 -22.63 2.26
C ASP A 39 10.61 -21.12 2.41
N ASN A 40 11.84 -20.62 2.61
CA ASN A 40 12.09 -19.19 2.72
C ASN A 40 11.70 -18.39 1.46
N LYS A 41 11.79 -19.00 0.26
CA LYS A 41 11.33 -18.37 -0.98
C LYS A 41 9.80 -18.35 -1.07
N LEU A 42 9.13 -19.38 -0.56
CA LEU A 42 7.66 -19.44 -0.49
C LEU A 42 7.13 -18.37 0.47
N ILE A 43 7.74 -18.25 1.65
CA ILE A 43 7.39 -17.23 2.64
C ILE A 43 7.62 -15.83 2.04
N LYS A 44 8.81 -15.56 1.50
CA LYS A 44 9.12 -14.27 0.88
C LYS A 44 8.09 -13.90 -0.18
N ARG A 45 7.76 -14.84 -1.07
CA ARG A 45 6.72 -14.64 -2.09
C ARG A 45 5.36 -14.28 -1.48
N GLY A 46 4.92 -14.96 -0.43
CA GLY A 46 3.65 -14.66 0.24
C GLY A 46 3.62 -13.24 0.82
N LEU A 47 4.74 -12.80 1.39
CA LEU A 47 4.90 -11.45 1.92
C LEU A 47 4.92 -10.40 0.79
N ASP A 48 5.66 -10.66 -0.30
CA ASP A 48 5.71 -9.78 -1.48
C ASP A 48 4.31 -9.60 -2.11
N ILE A 49 3.54 -10.70 -2.24
CA ILE A 49 2.14 -10.63 -2.71
C ILE A 49 1.29 -9.78 -1.78
N SER A 50 1.39 -10.01 -0.46
CA SER A 50 0.60 -9.27 0.53
C SER A 50 0.91 -7.76 0.48
N TYR A 51 2.20 -7.42 0.33
CA TYR A 51 2.68 -6.05 0.17
C TYR A 51 2.12 -5.38 -1.07
N LEU A 52 2.23 -6.01 -2.24
CA LEU A 52 1.72 -5.46 -3.50
C LEU A 52 0.19 -5.35 -3.53
N GLN A 53 -0.52 -6.32 -2.93
CA GLN A 53 -1.96 -6.20 -2.74
C GLN A 53 -2.32 -5.03 -1.81
N GLY A 54 -1.48 -4.78 -0.81
CA GLY A 54 -1.55 -3.58 0.02
C GLY A 54 -1.43 -2.30 -0.80
N GLN A 55 -0.40 -2.19 -1.64
CA GLN A 55 -0.23 -1.04 -2.54
C GLN A 55 -1.48 -0.82 -3.40
N LYS A 56 -1.95 -1.87 -4.09
CA LYS A 56 -3.15 -1.83 -4.92
C LYS A 56 -4.37 -1.32 -4.13
N LYS A 57 -4.58 -1.82 -2.90
CA LYS A 57 -5.70 -1.41 -2.06
C LYS A 57 -5.66 0.08 -1.72
N ALA A 58 -4.48 0.63 -1.43
CA ALA A 58 -4.34 2.07 -1.18
C ALA A 58 -4.56 2.88 -2.47
N ILE A 59 -4.02 2.43 -3.60
CA ILE A 59 -4.23 3.07 -4.91
C ILE A 59 -5.73 3.15 -5.22
N ASP A 60 -6.46 2.04 -5.13
CA ASP A 60 -7.90 1.97 -5.39
C ASP A 60 -8.69 2.90 -4.44
N ALA A 61 -8.30 2.95 -3.16
CA ALA A 61 -8.95 3.81 -2.18
C ALA A 61 -8.73 5.31 -2.46
N ILE A 62 -7.49 5.70 -2.74
CA ILE A 62 -7.15 7.11 -3.03
C ILE A 62 -7.77 7.54 -4.35
N ASP A 63 -7.77 6.70 -5.39
CA ASP A 63 -8.46 6.95 -6.66
C ASP A 63 -9.97 7.14 -6.44
N SER A 64 -10.59 6.33 -5.58
CA SER A 64 -12.00 6.52 -5.22
C SER A 64 -12.25 7.84 -4.49
N ILE A 65 -11.37 8.25 -3.57
CA ILE A 65 -11.47 9.55 -2.89
C ILE A 65 -11.37 10.69 -3.92
N LEU A 66 -10.37 10.61 -4.80
CA LEU A 66 -10.10 11.60 -5.83
C LEU A 66 -11.25 11.77 -6.84
N LYS A 67 -11.98 10.69 -7.15
CA LYS A 67 -13.15 10.73 -8.04
C LYS A 67 -14.42 11.25 -7.37
N ASN A 68 -14.54 11.08 -6.06
CA ASN A 68 -15.73 11.46 -5.30
C ASN A 68 -15.67 12.89 -4.76
N ASP A 69 -14.47 13.45 -4.61
CA ASP A 69 -14.28 14.77 -4.04
C ASP A 69 -14.29 15.87 -5.11
N SER A 70 -15.01 16.96 -4.82
CA SER A 70 -15.27 18.04 -5.79
C SER A 70 -14.13 19.04 -5.94
N ASP A 71 -13.22 19.10 -4.96
CA ASP A 71 -12.11 20.04 -4.92
C ASP A 71 -10.94 19.54 -4.07
N ASP A 72 -9.78 20.22 -4.21
CA ASP A 72 -8.53 19.87 -3.53
C ASP A 72 -8.65 19.90 -1.99
N ALA A 73 -9.56 20.68 -1.41
CA ALA A 73 -9.72 20.75 0.04
C ALA A 73 -10.49 19.54 0.58
N ALA A 74 -11.58 19.14 -0.09
CA ALA A 74 -12.30 17.92 0.22
C ALA A 74 -11.40 16.68 0.08
N PHE A 75 -10.66 16.60 -1.04
CA PHE A 75 -9.68 15.54 -1.28
C PHE A 75 -8.64 15.43 -0.15
N LYS A 76 -8.02 16.55 0.24
CA LYS A 76 -7.02 16.55 1.33
C LYS A 76 -7.61 16.03 2.64
N LEU A 77 -8.83 16.44 2.99
CA LEU A 77 -9.48 16.03 4.23
C LEU A 77 -9.70 14.51 4.25
N ASN A 78 -10.34 13.98 3.21
CA ASN A 78 -10.67 12.55 3.12
C ASN A 78 -9.43 11.67 2.95
N PHE A 79 -8.44 12.12 2.17
CA PHE A 79 -7.13 11.47 2.09
C PHE A 79 -6.45 11.41 3.46
N THR A 80 -6.49 12.50 4.24
CA THR A 80 -5.87 12.55 5.57
C THR A 80 -6.57 11.61 6.55
N GLU A 81 -7.89 11.54 6.52
CA GLU A 81 -8.65 10.60 7.34
C GLU A 81 -8.29 9.15 7.01
N PHE A 82 -8.36 8.78 5.73
CA PHE A 82 -7.95 7.45 5.26
C PHE A 82 -6.51 7.12 5.67
N SER A 83 -5.58 8.04 5.43
CA SER A 83 -4.15 7.87 5.74
C SER A 83 -3.93 7.62 7.23
N THR A 84 -4.61 8.38 8.08
CA THR A 84 -4.51 8.25 9.54
C THR A 84 -4.98 6.88 10.02
N GLN A 85 -6.08 6.36 9.47
CA GLN A 85 -6.61 5.04 9.82
C GLN A 85 -5.64 3.91 9.44
N VAL A 86 -5.05 3.99 8.24
CA VAL A 86 -4.08 2.99 7.77
C VAL A 86 -2.79 3.05 8.59
N ILE A 87 -2.24 4.25 8.84
CA ILE A 87 -1.01 4.42 9.62
C ILE A 87 -1.19 3.88 11.04
N LYS A 88 -2.30 4.20 11.70
CA LYS A 88 -2.62 3.65 13.03
C LYS A 88 -2.72 2.13 13.04
N SER A 89 -3.31 1.55 11.99
CA SER A 89 -3.40 0.09 11.83
C SER A 89 -2.02 -0.53 11.62
N PHE A 90 -1.18 0.10 10.79
CA PHE A 90 0.21 -0.31 10.57
C PHE A 90 1.01 -0.30 11.88
N GLU A 91 0.98 0.79 12.63
CA GLU A 91 1.66 0.91 13.92
C GLU A 91 1.18 -0.14 14.92
N SER A 92 -0.13 -0.36 14.99
CA SER A 92 -0.73 -1.39 15.86
C SER A 92 -0.26 -2.80 15.48
N SER A 93 -0.21 -3.11 14.19
CA SER A 93 0.29 -4.39 13.69
C SER A 93 1.79 -4.59 13.99
N ALA A 94 2.60 -3.54 13.85
CA ALA A 94 4.01 -3.56 14.18
C ALA A 94 4.26 -3.75 15.69
N ALA A 95 3.45 -3.09 16.53
CA ALA A 95 3.49 -3.26 17.97
C ALA A 95 3.10 -4.68 18.38
N LYS A 96 2.02 -5.23 17.80
CA LYS A 96 1.61 -6.63 18.01
C LYS A 96 2.77 -7.58 17.66
N PHE A 97 3.37 -7.42 16.49
CA PHE A 97 4.51 -8.23 16.07
C PHE A 97 5.68 -8.18 17.05
N LYS A 98 6.07 -6.98 17.50
CA LYS A 98 7.16 -6.79 18.49
C LYS A 98 6.88 -7.44 19.84
N SER A 99 5.61 -7.57 20.21
CA SER A 99 5.18 -8.15 21.51
C SER A 99 5.09 -9.68 21.51
N LEU A 100 5.19 -10.35 20.37
CA LEU A 100 5.10 -11.80 20.29
C LEU A 100 6.39 -12.47 20.79
N ALA A 101 6.29 -13.26 21.86
CA ALA A 101 7.40 -14.06 22.37
C ALA A 101 7.66 -15.33 21.51
N LEU A 102 6.60 -15.87 20.90
CA LEU A 102 6.61 -17.04 20.02
C LEU A 102 5.61 -16.83 18.88
N PRO A 103 5.78 -17.49 17.72
CA PRO A 103 4.77 -17.49 16.66
C PRO A 103 3.43 -18.07 17.18
N THR A 104 2.34 -17.38 16.88
CA THR A 104 0.97 -17.84 17.17
C THR A 104 0.44 -18.76 16.06
N GLU A 105 -0.70 -19.41 16.29
CA GLU A 105 -1.35 -20.26 15.27
C GLU A 105 -1.76 -19.45 14.01
N ASP A 106 -2.05 -18.16 14.17
CA ASP A 106 -2.42 -17.20 13.11
C ASP A 106 -1.23 -16.37 12.60
N TYR A 107 0.02 -16.80 12.82
CA TYR A 107 1.20 -15.99 12.56
C TYR A 107 1.36 -15.59 11.08
N ASP A 108 0.99 -16.48 10.16
CA ASP A 108 0.97 -16.23 8.73
C ASP A 108 -0.02 -15.11 8.35
N VAL A 109 -1.21 -15.10 8.96
CA VAL A 109 -2.23 -14.06 8.78
C VAL A 109 -1.74 -12.73 9.34
N VAL A 110 -1.10 -12.74 10.53
CA VAL A 110 -0.53 -11.53 11.14
C VAL A 110 0.55 -10.92 10.24
N LEU A 111 1.45 -11.75 9.69
CA LEU A 111 2.49 -11.32 8.77
C LEU A 111 1.90 -10.77 7.47
N ALA A 112 0.99 -11.49 6.83
CA ALA A 112 0.35 -11.05 5.60
C ALA A 112 -0.38 -9.70 5.79
N HIS A 113 -1.10 -9.56 6.92
CA HIS A 113 -1.77 -8.31 7.26
C HIS A 113 -0.79 -7.15 7.47
N HIS A 114 0.31 -7.38 8.20
CA HIS A 114 1.34 -6.37 8.41
C HIS A 114 1.97 -5.90 7.11
N TYR A 115 2.34 -6.82 6.22
CA TYR A 115 2.92 -6.49 4.91
C TYR A 115 1.92 -5.78 4.00
N SER A 116 0.64 -6.16 4.05
CA SER A 116 -0.42 -5.41 3.34
C SER A 116 -0.57 -3.98 3.84
N LEU A 117 -0.47 -3.75 5.15
CA LEU A 117 -0.47 -2.39 5.72
C LEU A 117 0.80 -1.62 5.34
N MET A 118 1.95 -2.29 5.30
CA MET A 118 3.21 -1.70 4.86
C MET A 118 3.13 -1.22 3.40
N GLY A 119 2.53 -2.01 2.51
CA GLY A 119 2.29 -1.63 1.12
C GLY A 119 1.34 -0.45 0.98
N GLN A 120 0.25 -0.43 1.75
CA GLN A 120 -0.66 0.73 1.77
C GLN A 120 0.05 2.00 2.25
N LYS A 121 0.88 1.89 3.31
CA LYS A 121 1.63 3.01 3.86
C LYS A 121 2.60 3.60 2.84
N LEU A 122 3.31 2.77 2.06
CA LEU A 122 4.20 3.27 1.01
C LEU A 122 3.46 4.21 0.05
N ILE A 123 2.32 3.75 -0.49
CA ILE A 123 1.51 4.55 -1.42
C ILE A 123 1.04 5.85 -0.78
N ILE A 124 0.57 5.78 0.47
CA ILE A 124 0.14 6.96 1.24
C ILE A 124 1.30 7.97 1.39
N ASP A 125 2.48 7.52 1.80
CA ASP A 125 3.65 8.40 1.98
C ASP A 125 4.06 9.07 0.64
N THR A 126 4.01 8.30 -0.45
CA THR A 126 4.32 8.76 -1.80
C THR A 126 3.33 9.82 -2.29
N VAL A 127 2.02 9.59 -2.12
CA VAL A 127 0.96 10.55 -2.48
C VAL A 127 1.00 11.78 -1.59
N HIS A 128 1.23 11.62 -0.28
CA HIS A 128 1.38 12.73 0.65
C HIS A 128 2.51 13.66 0.19
N THR A 129 3.66 13.10 -0.21
CA THR A 129 4.80 13.87 -0.73
C THR A 129 4.40 14.70 -1.95
N THR A 130 3.62 14.11 -2.88
CA THR A 130 3.09 14.85 -4.04
C THR A 130 2.18 16.00 -3.63
N ILE A 131 1.26 15.78 -2.70
CA ILE A 131 0.36 16.83 -2.18
C ILE A 131 1.14 18.00 -1.58
N LEU A 132 2.19 17.71 -0.79
CA LEU A 132 3.04 18.74 -0.19
C LEU A 132 3.77 19.56 -1.26
N ASN A 133 4.31 18.91 -2.30
CA ASN A 133 5.01 19.57 -3.39
C ASN A 133 4.12 20.48 -4.25
N GLN A 134 2.80 20.33 -4.19
CA GLN A 134 1.83 21.21 -4.86
C GLN A 134 1.33 22.36 -3.96
N THR A 135 1.78 22.43 -2.71
CA THR A 135 1.33 23.44 -1.74
C THR A 135 2.35 24.59 -1.57
N PHE A 136 3.53 24.48 -2.20
CA PHE A 136 4.59 25.50 -2.27
C PHE A 136 4.72 26.05 -3.70
#